data_AF-A0A199UKL3-F1
#
_entry.id   AF-A0A199UKL3-F1
#
_cell.length_a   1.000
_cell.length_b   1.000
_cell.length_c   1.000
_cell.angle_alpha   90.00
_cell.angle_beta   90.00
_cell.angle_gamma   90.00
#
_symmetry.space_group_name_H-M   'P 1'
#
loop_
_entity.id
_entity.type
_entity.pdbx_description
1 polymer ?
#
loop_
_entity_poly.entity_id
_entity_poly.type
_entity_poly.pdbx_seq_one_letter_code
_entity_poly.pdbx_strand_id
1 'polypeptide(L)'
;MPPPHAAAAAKVESGANTTVCGYAGCLGDVNEQCPPELRVTLPTLSTSGAATKVVACRSACAAFGAAEYCCTGAYGDPSTCRPTKYSRIFKMACPAAYSYAYDDPTSTFTCPAGARYLITFCPTSKTPSTTTRTGRS
;
A
#
# COMPACT_ATOMS: atom_id res chain seq x y z
N MET A 1 32.79 25.13 36.03
CA MET A 1 32.07 26.31 35.50
C MET A 1 31.89 26.11 34.00
N PRO A 2 30.66 26.29 33.49
CA PRO A 2 30.21 25.75 32.21
C PRO A 2 30.87 26.38 30.95
N PRO A 3 30.77 25.67 29.81
CA PRO A 3 31.66 25.71 28.64
C PRO A 3 31.17 26.63 27.48
N PRO A 4 31.97 26.79 26.41
CA PRO A 4 31.74 27.76 25.34
C PRO A 4 30.75 27.27 24.26
N HIS A 5 30.01 28.24 23.71
CA HIS A 5 29.40 28.29 22.37
C HIS A 5 28.84 26.97 21.80
N ALA A 6 27.58 26.68 22.16
CA ALA A 6 26.74 25.74 21.43
C ALA A 6 26.46 26.27 20.00
N ALA A 7 26.85 25.49 19.00
CA ALA A 7 26.39 25.65 17.63
C ALA A 7 24.86 25.49 17.60
N ALA A 8 24.17 26.45 16.99
CA ALA A 8 22.73 26.45 16.88
C ALA A 8 22.25 25.20 16.12
N ALA A 9 21.46 24.36 16.80
CA ALA A 9 20.64 23.37 16.13
C ALA A 9 19.60 24.13 15.29
N ALA A 10 19.66 24.00 13.96
CA ALA A 10 18.58 24.44 13.10
C ALA A 10 17.36 23.58 13.41
N LYS A 11 16.45 24.14 14.21
CA LYS A 11 15.08 23.68 14.38
C LYS A 11 14.44 23.71 12.99
N VAL A 12 14.00 22.56 12.48
CA VAL A 12 13.13 22.55 11.29
C VAL A 12 11.80 23.13 11.74
N GLU A 13 11.64 24.43 11.52
CA GLU A 13 10.41 25.13 11.81
C GLU A 13 9.39 24.81 10.72
N SER A 14 8.35 24.09 11.14
CA SER A 14 7.15 23.85 10.35
C SER A 14 6.45 25.19 10.10
N GLY A 15 6.74 25.80 8.96
CA GLY A 15 6.23 27.12 8.61
C GLY A 15 6.17 27.35 7.10
N ALA A 16 5.35 26.59 6.38
CA ALA A 16 4.75 26.99 5.11
C ALA A 16 3.68 25.96 4.71
N ASN A 17 2.54 26.44 4.22
CA ASN A 17 1.41 25.69 3.67
C ASN A 17 1.87 24.69 2.59
N THR A 18 2.29 23.49 3.00
CA THR A 18 2.82 22.43 2.13
C THR A 18 1.89 21.24 2.27
N THR A 19 1.14 20.95 1.21
CA THR A 19 0.36 19.71 1.11
C THR A 19 1.36 18.55 1.23
N VAL A 20 1.43 17.93 2.41
CA VAL A 20 2.30 16.78 2.64
C VAL A 20 1.82 15.67 1.72
N CYS A 21 2.72 15.19 0.85
CA CYS A 21 2.50 13.97 0.06
C CYS A 21 2.10 12.84 1.00
N GLY A 22 0.88 12.32 0.84
CA GLY A 22 0.41 11.20 1.65
C GLY A 22 1.12 9.88 1.30
N TYR A 23 1.08 8.94 2.24
CA TYR A 23 1.54 7.57 2.01
C TYR A 23 0.51 6.80 1.17
N ALA A 24 0.92 6.28 0.02
CA ALA A 24 0.18 5.29 -0.74
C ALA A 24 0.89 3.93 -0.65
N GLY A 25 0.18 2.90 -0.19
CA GLY A 25 0.77 1.56 -0.11
C GLY A 25 0.01 0.61 0.81
N CYS A 26 0.57 -0.59 0.95
CA CYS A 26 0.00 -1.66 1.77
C CYS A 26 1.04 -2.22 2.75
N LEU A 27 0.69 -2.25 4.03
CA LEU A 27 1.50 -2.89 5.08
C LEU A 27 1.00 -4.30 5.42
N GLY A 28 -0.26 -4.60 5.13
CA GLY A 28 -0.86 -5.90 5.42
C GLY A 28 -0.44 -6.96 4.40
N ASP A 29 -0.25 -8.20 4.86
CA ASP A 29 -0.11 -9.34 3.95
C ASP A 29 -1.50 -9.77 3.47
N VAL A 30 -1.84 -9.37 2.24
CA VAL A 30 -3.11 -9.72 1.60
C VAL A 30 -3.25 -11.24 1.40
N ASN A 31 -2.15 -11.99 1.34
CA ASN A 31 -2.21 -13.44 1.15
C ASN A 31 -2.82 -14.16 2.37
N GLU A 32 -2.66 -13.63 3.57
CA GLU A 32 -3.21 -14.22 4.80
C GLU A 32 -4.74 -14.14 4.85
N GLN A 33 -5.31 -13.07 4.27
CA GLN A 33 -6.75 -12.81 4.25
C GLN A 33 -7.39 -13.20 2.91
N CYS A 34 -6.63 -13.78 1.99
CA CYS A 34 -7.10 -14.08 0.65
C CYS A 34 -8.16 -15.19 0.68
N PRO A 35 -9.37 -14.96 0.14
CA PRO A 35 -10.41 -15.99 0.08
C PRO A 35 -10.03 -17.07 -0.95
N PRO A 36 -10.44 -18.34 -0.75
CA PRO A 36 -9.97 -19.48 -1.56
C PRO A 36 -10.09 -19.29 -3.07
N GLU A 37 -11.18 -18.70 -3.54
CA GLU A 37 -11.48 -18.47 -4.95
C GLU A 37 -10.58 -17.41 -5.61
N LEU A 38 -9.80 -16.65 -4.83
CA LEU A 38 -8.85 -15.64 -5.33
C LEU A 38 -7.39 -16.04 -5.15
N ARG A 39 -7.10 -17.17 -4.48
CA ARG A 39 -5.75 -17.58 -4.15
C ARG A 39 -4.98 -18.03 -5.39
N VAL A 40 -3.73 -17.59 -5.47
CA VAL A 40 -2.70 -18.21 -6.31
C VAL A 40 -1.78 -19.00 -5.41
N THR A 41 -1.67 -20.31 -5.64
CA THR A 41 -0.85 -21.20 -4.83
C THR A 41 0.33 -21.75 -5.61
N LEU A 42 1.44 -21.95 -4.91
CA LEU A 42 2.60 -22.69 -5.43
C LEU A 42 2.92 -23.86 -4.52
N PRO A 43 3.40 -25.00 -5.07
CA PRO A 43 3.98 -26.06 -4.28
C PRO A 43 5.17 -25.53 -3.47
N THR A 44 5.25 -25.96 -2.22
CA THR A 44 6.38 -25.71 -1.34
C THR A 44 6.98 -27.04 -0.94
N LEU A 45 8.31 -27.10 -0.92
CA LEU A 45 9.06 -28.20 -0.34
C LEU A 45 8.88 -28.13 1.19
N SER A 46 8.07 -29.03 1.74
CA SER A 46 7.96 -29.23 3.18
C SER A 46 8.57 -30.58 3.55
N THR A 47 9.24 -30.64 4.70
CA THR A 47 9.81 -31.86 5.27
C THR A 47 8.76 -32.94 5.54
N SER A 48 7.49 -32.56 5.60
CA SER A 48 6.32 -33.43 5.83
C SER A 48 5.51 -33.78 4.56
N GLY A 49 5.99 -33.43 3.37
CA GLY A 49 5.33 -33.76 2.09
C GLY A 49 5.07 -32.54 1.19
N ALA A 50 4.25 -32.71 0.15
CA ALA A 50 3.85 -31.61 -0.72
C ALA A 50 2.84 -30.71 0.00
N ALA A 51 3.26 -29.49 0.36
CA ALA A 51 2.39 -28.44 0.85
C ALA A 51 2.23 -27.35 -0.23
N THR A 52 1.16 -26.56 -0.18
CA THR A 52 0.97 -25.42 -1.06
C THR A 52 0.88 -24.14 -0.24
N LYS A 53 1.59 -23.09 -0.68
CA LYS A 53 1.52 -21.76 -0.06
C LYS A 53 0.78 -20.80 -0.97
N VAL A 54 -0.05 -19.93 -0.39
CA VAL A 54 -0.63 -18.78 -1.11
C VAL A 54 0.49 -17.77 -1.35
N VAL A 55 0.74 -17.46 -2.61
CA VAL A 55 1.82 -16.54 -3.02
C VAL A 55 1.30 -15.24 -3.62
N ALA A 56 0.03 -15.21 -4.02
CA ALA A 56 -0.66 -13.99 -4.44
C ALA A 56 -2.16 -14.12 -4.21
N CYS A 57 -2.84 -12.97 -4.18
CA CYS A 57 -4.29 -12.87 -4.17
C CYS A 57 -4.78 -12.08 -5.39
N ARG A 58 -5.59 -12.70 -6.24
CA ARG A 58 -6.19 -12.03 -7.40
C ARG A 58 -7.26 -11.04 -6.95
N SER A 59 -7.41 -9.93 -7.67
CA SER A 59 -8.63 -9.13 -7.55
C SER A 59 -9.85 -9.91 -8.09
N ALA A 60 -11.05 -9.52 -7.68
CA ALA A 60 -12.27 -10.15 -8.20
C ALA A 60 -12.41 -9.96 -9.73
N CYS A 61 -11.99 -8.82 -10.26
CA CYS A 61 -11.97 -8.60 -11.71
C CYS A 61 -11.04 -9.61 -12.40
N ALA A 62 -9.81 -9.79 -11.88
CA ALA A 62 -8.86 -10.74 -12.46
C ALA A 62 -9.28 -12.21 -12.31
N ALA A 63 -10.09 -12.54 -11.30
CA ALA A 63 -10.59 -13.90 -11.09
C ALA A 63 -11.85 -14.23 -11.92
N PHE A 64 -12.77 -13.27 -12.04
CA PHE A 64 -14.12 -13.55 -12.58
C PHE A 64 -14.45 -12.79 -13.87
N GLY A 65 -13.80 -11.66 -14.15
CA GLY A 65 -14.06 -10.84 -15.34
C GLY A 65 -15.45 -10.19 -15.42
N ALA A 66 -16.29 -10.31 -14.38
CA ALA A 66 -17.64 -9.76 -14.41
C ALA A 66 -17.63 -8.22 -14.39
N ALA A 67 -18.60 -7.62 -15.09
CA ALA A 67 -18.70 -6.17 -15.27
C ALA A 67 -18.77 -5.41 -13.93
N GLU A 68 -19.43 -5.98 -12.93
CA GLU A 68 -19.53 -5.45 -11.56
C GLU A 68 -18.21 -5.44 -10.79
N TYR A 69 -17.28 -6.34 -11.09
CA TYR A 69 -15.95 -6.38 -10.45
C TYR A 69 -14.92 -5.55 -11.20
N CYS A 70 -15.06 -5.47 -12.52
CA CYS A 70 -14.16 -4.74 -13.39
C CYS A 70 -14.59 -3.29 -13.64
N CYS A 71 -15.77 -2.89 -13.17
CA CYS A 71 -16.37 -1.59 -13.40
C CYS A 71 -16.45 -1.22 -14.89
N THR A 72 -17.11 -2.07 -15.68
CA THR A 72 -17.27 -1.88 -17.13
C THR A 72 -18.74 -1.93 -17.55
N GLY A 73 -19.05 -1.47 -18.76
CA GLY A 73 -20.41 -1.50 -19.29
C GLY A 73 -21.39 -0.74 -18.38
N ALA A 74 -22.44 -1.42 -17.92
CA ALA A 74 -23.43 -0.85 -16.99
C ALA A 74 -22.86 -0.44 -15.63
N TYR A 75 -21.63 -0.87 -15.30
CA TYR A 75 -20.89 -0.50 -14.10
C TYR A 75 -19.69 0.41 -14.43
N GLY A 76 -19.67 1.05 -15.60
CA GLY A 76 -18.60 1.95 -16.03
C GLY A 76 -18.60 3.33 -15.38
N ASP A 77 -19.36 3.51 -14.30
CA ASP A 77 -19.50 4.78 -13.59
C ASP A 77 -19.36 4.56 -12.07
N PRO A 78 -18.73 5.47 -11.30
CA PRO A 78 -18.57 5.34 -9.85
C PRO A 78 -19.89 5.18 -9.07
N SER A 79 -21.01 5.72 -9.58
CA SER A 79 -22.33 5.58 -8.93
C SER A 79 -22.93 4.18 -9.08
N THR A 80 -22.49 3.45 -10.11
CA THR A 80 -23.01 2.11 -10.47
C THR A 80 -22.07 0.99 -10.06
N CYS A 81 -20.75 1.18 -10.10
CA CYS A 81 -19.78 0.20 -9.59
C CYS A 81 -19.51 0.40 -8.10
N ARG A 82 -20.13 -0.44 -7.28
CA ARG A 82 -20.05 -0.33 -5.82
C ARG A 82 -18.99 -1.27 -5.23
N PRO A 83 -18.45 -0.95 -4.03
CA PRO A 83 -17.59 -1.88 -3.31
C PRO A 83 -18.27 -3.24 -3.09
N THR A 84 -17.54 -4.32 -3.37
CA THR A 84 -18.02 -5.69 -3.26
C THR A 84 -17.45 -6.37 -2.01
N LYS A 85 -17.92 -7.59 -1.70
CA LYS A 85 -17.31 -8.39 -0.62
C LYS A 85 -15.80 -8.61 -0.85
N TYR A 86 -15.36 -8.67 -2.11
CA TYR A 86 -13.97 -8.90 -2.46
C TYR A 86 -13.12 -7.64 -2.31
N SER A 87 -13.56 -6.48 -2.84
CA SER A 87 -12.76 -5.24 -2.73
C SER A 87 -12.60 -4.80 -1.27
N ARG A 88 -13.60 -5.03 -0.42
CA ARG A 88 -13.50 -4.76 1.03
C ARG A 88 -12.37 -5.52 1.73
N ILE A 89 -12.02 -6.73 1.28
CA ILE A 89 -10.89 -7.50 1.84
C ILE A 89 -9.58 -6.76 1.59
N PHE A 90 -9.37 -6.31 0.35
CA PHE A 90 -8.17 -5.54 -0.02
C PHE A 90 -8.12 -4.19 0.71
N LYS A 91 -9.25 -3.49 0.84
CA LYS A 91 -9.31 -2.22 1.59
C LYS A 91 -8.99 -2.41 3.07
N MET A 92 -9.48 -3.49 3.68
CA MET A 92 -9.21 -3.81 5.08
C MET A 92 -7.73 -4.12 5.32
N ALA A 93 -7.12 -4.94 4.46
CA ALA A 93 -5.69 -5.25 4.55
C ALA A 93 -4.80 -4.03 4.22
N CYS A 94 -5.26 -3.18 3.30
CA CYS A 94 -4.49 -2.06 2.76
C CYS A 94 -5.34 -0.77 2.68
N PRO A 95 -5.65 -0.08 3.80
CA PRO A 95 -6.55 1.08 3.78
C PRO A 95 -6.04 2.28 2.96
N ALA A 96 -4.73 2.36 2.73
CA ALA A 96 -4.06 3.40 1.95
C ALA A 96 -3.76 2.97 0.51
N ALA A 97 -4.35 1.87 0.04
CA ALA A 97 -4.22 1.40 -1.33
C ALA A 97 -5.60 1.25 -1.99
N TYR A 98 -5.63 1.42 -3.30
CA TYR A 98 -6.83 1.16 -4.11
C TYR A 98 -7.20 -0.31 -4.07
N SER A 99 -8.46 -0.59 -3.75
CA SER A 99 -9.02 -1.94 -3.66
C SER A 99 -9.92 -2.33 -4.84
N TYR A 100 -10.41 -1.36 -5.61
CA TYR A 100 -11.15 -1.55 -6.87
C TYR A 100 -11.07 -0.27 -7.72
N ALA A 101 -11.63 -0.29 -8.94
CA ALA A 101 -11.41 0.76 -9.94
C ALA A 101 -11.89 2.16 -9.51
N TYR A 102 -12.98 2.25 -8.73
CA TYR A 102 -13.52 3.53 -8.24
C TYR A 102 -13.45 3.63 -6.71
N ASP A 103 -12.39 3.09 -6.11
CA ASP A 103 -12.13 3.28 -4.68
C ASP A 103 -12.00 4.76 -4.34
N ASP A 104 -12.40 5.08 -3.11
CA ASP A 104 -12.55 6.45 -2.66
C ASP A 104 -11.18 7.19 -2.60
N PRO A 105 -11.16 8.53 -2.65
CA PRO A 105 -9.93 9.31 -2.77
C PRO A 105 -8.99 9.20 -1.57
N THR A 106 -9.37 8.55 -0.46
CA THR A 106 -8.44 8.30 0.66
C THR A 106 -7.22 7.48 0.25
N SER A 107 -7.25 6.86 -0.93
CA SER A 107 -6.14 6.10 -1.52
C SER A 107 -5.42 6.81 -2.68
N THR A 108 -5.86 8.00 -3.10
CA THR A 108 -5.17 8.85 -4.08
C THR A 108 -4.59 10.08 -3.40
N PHE A 109 -3.27 10.22 -3.45
CA PHE A 109 -2.58 11.41 -2.96
C PHE A 109 -1.92 12.13 -4.13
N THR A 110 -2.29 13.39 -4.33
CA THR A 110 -1.62 14.26 -5.30
C THR A 110 -0.45 14.98 -4.64
N CYS A 111 0.72 14.90 -5.26
CA CYS A 111 1.91 15.61 -4.83
C CYS A 111 2.18 16.82 -5.73
N PRO A 112 2.81 17.89 -5.19
CA PRO A 112 3.31 18.98 -6.00
C PRO A 112 4.35 18.51 -7.03
N ALA A 113 4.44 19.23 -8.15
CA ALA A 113 5.49 19.00 -9.13
C ALA A 113 6.88 19.13 -8.50
N GLY A 114 7.79 18.23 -8.85
CA GLY A 114 9.14 18.16 -8.26
C GLY A 114 9.24 17.34 -6.96
N ALA A 115 8.16 16.70 -6.52
CA ALA A 115 8.21 15.74 -5.42
C ALA A 115 9.12 14.54 -5.72
N ARG A 116 9.71 13.97 -4.68
CA ARG A 116 10.49 12.72 -4.73
C ARG A 116 9.70 11.60 -4.10
N TYR A 117 9.83 10.39 -4.66
CA TYR A 117 9.13 9.19 -4.21
C TYR A 117 10.13 8.13 -3.78
N LEU A 118 9.76 7.36 -2.76
CA LEU A 118 10.47 6.15 -2.34
C LEU A 118 9.50 4.97 -2.42
N ILE A 119 9.90 3.91 -3.14
CA ILE A 119 9.12 2.68 -3.25
C ILE A 119 9.86 1.60 -2.44
N THR A 120 9.16 1.04 -1.46
CA THR A 120 9.70 -0.01 -0.57
C THR A 120 8.87 -1.27 -0.74
N PHE A 121 9.52 -2.39 -0.96
CA PHE A 121 8.88 -3.72 -0.92
C PHE A 121 8.95 -4.29 0.49
N CYS A 122 7.88 -4.95 0.92
CA CYS A 122 7.69 -5.42 2.29
C CYS A 122 7.90 -4.31 3.36
N PRO A 123 7.26 -3.14 3.22
CA PRO A 123 7.36 -2.08 4.22
C PRO A 123 6.72 -2.52 5.54
N THR A 124 7.33 -2.14 6.66
CA THR A 124 6.81 -2.40 8.01
C THR A 124 6.19 -1.16 8.66
N SER A 125 6.33 0.01 8.03
CA SER A 125 5.77 1.28 8.51
C SER A 125 5.44 2.22 7.34
N LYS A 126 4.55 3.19 7.60
CA LYS A 126 4.17 4.22 6.60
C LYS A 126 5.23 5.30 6.39
N THR A 127 6.24 5.34 7.26
CA THR A 127 7.29 6.36 7.23
C THR A 127 8.57 5.74 6.67
N PRO A 128 9.20 6.38 5.68
CA PRO A 128 10.54 6.00 5.25
C PRO A 128 11.49 5.98 6.45
N SER A 129 12.03 4.82 6.79
CA SER A 129 13.16 4.75 7.74
C SER A 129 14.37 5.35 7.05
N THR A 130 14.68 6.61 7.34
CA THR A 130 15.94 7.23 6.91
C THR A 130 17.09 6.61 7.72
N THR A 131 17.52 5.41 7.36
CA THR A 131 18.79 4.89 7.85
C THR A 131 19.89 5.64 7.12
N THR A 132 20.33 6.76 7.70
CA THR A 132 21.59 7.40 7.34
C THR A 132 22.69 6.40 7.63
N ARG A 133 23.11 5.64 6.61
CA ARG A 133 24.28 4.77 6.71
C ARG A 133 25.51 5.68 6.74
N THR A 134 25.93 6.08 7.94
CA THR A 134 27.26 6.65 8.17
C THR A 134 28.28 5.58 7.78
N GLY A 135 28.80 5.69 6.57
CA GLY A 135 29.95 4.91 6.14
C GLY A 135 31.12 5.24 7.06
N ARG A 136 31.61 4.22 7.77
CA ARG A 136 32.92 4.25 8.40
C ARG A 136 33.90 3.71 7.34
N SER A 137 34.77 4.59 6.85
CA SER A 137 35.99 4.21 6.11
C SER A 137 36.89 3.32 6.96
#